data_AF-A0A7L3HMN3-F1
#
_entry.id   AF-A0A7L3HMN3-F1
#
_cell.length_a   1.000
_cell.length_b   1.000
_cell.length_c   1.000
_cell.angle_alpha   90.00
_cell.angle_beta   90.00
_cell.angle_gamma   90.00
#
_symmetry.space_group_name_H-M   'P 1'
#
loop_
_entity.id
_entity.type
_entity.pdbx_description
1 polymer ?
#
loop_
_entity_poly.entity_id
_entity_poly.type
_entity_poly.pdbx_seq_one_letter_code
_entity_poly.pdbx_strand_id
1 'polypeptide(L)' 'VPMGVLSCMKYLMFIFNVLVFAGGICLAGMGVWVAVDPAGFQDIVAARAVLSAGAWLMLAVGIALSLLGFLGC' A
#
# COMPACT_ATOMS: atom_id res chain seq x y z
N VAL A 1 30.60 19.16 1.10
CA VAL A 1 30.04 17.79 1.10
C VAL A 1 30.17 17.24 -0.30
N PRO A 2 30.71 16.02 -0.53
CA PRO A 2 30.97 15.53 -1.88
C PRO A 2 29.65 15.48 -2.66
N MET A 3 29.59 16.19 -3.80
CA MET A 3 28.36 16.39 -4.57
C MET A 3 27.78 15.07 -5.14
N GLY A 4 28.56 13.99 -5.18
CA GLY A 4 28.11 12.67 -5.61
C GLY A 4 27.23 11.92 -4.59
N VAL A 5 27.49 12.08 -3.28
CA VAL A 5 26.74 11.36 -2.23
C VAL A 5 25.33 11.91 -2.09
N LEU A 6 25.16 13.24 -2.18
CA LEU A 6 23.85 13.89 -2.18
C LEU A 6 23.00 13.46 -3.37
N SER A 7 23.62 13.29 -4.55
CA SER A 7 22.92 12.83 -5.76
C SER A 7 22.48 11.37 -5.61
N CYS A 8 23.37 10.48 -5.16
CA CYS A 8 23.04 9.08 -4.89
C CYS A 8 21.87 8.94 -3.91
N MET A 9 21.92 9.69 -2.80
CA MET A 9 20.87 9.69 -1.77
C MET A 9 19.50 10.14 -2.31
N LYS A 10 19.49 11.12 -3.24
CA LYS A 10 18.27 11.62 -3.88
C LYS A 10 17.63 10.57 -4.80
N TYR A 11 18.43 9.87 -5.59
CA TYR A 11 17.94 8.76 -6.43
C TYR A 11 17.44 7.58 -5.59
N LEU A 12 18.15 7.26 -4.50
CA LEU A 12 17.73 6.20 -3.58
C LEU A 12 16.36 6.51 -2.97
N MET A 13 16.15 7.74 -2.50
CA MET A 13 14.85 8.17 -1.95
C MET A 13 13.72 8.02 -2.98
N PHE A 14 13.95 8.45 -4.22
CA PHE A 14 12.95 8.32 -5.28
C PHE A 14 12.61 6.85 -5.55
N ILE A 15 13.61 5.97 -5.66
CA ILE A 15 13.39 4.54 -5.90
C ILE A 15 12.60 3.90 -4.76
N PHE A 16 12.97 4.18 -3.50
CA PHE A 16 12.24 3.66 -2.35
C PHE A 16 10.80 4.17 -2.29
N ASN A 17 10.55 5.44 -2.57
CA ASN A 17 9.20 5.99 -2.60
C ASN A 17 8.34 5.40 -3.73
N VAL A 18 8.92 5.14 -4.90
CA VAL A 18 8.24 4.41 -5.98
C VAL A 18 7.90 2.97 -5.59
N LEU A 19 8.80 2.27 -4.89
CA LEU A 19 8.53 0.92 -4.38
C LEU A 19 7.42 0.91 -3.33
N VAL A 20 7.44 1.87 -2.40
CA VAL A 20 6.38 2.05 -1.40
C VAL A 20 5.04 2.38 -2.06
N PHE A 21 5.06 3.23 -3.10
CA PHE A 21 3.88 3.55 -3.88
C PHE A 21 3.29 2.33 -4.59
N ALA A 22 4.12 1.57 -5.30
CA ALA A 22 3.71 0.35 -5.98
C ALA A 22 3.14 -0.69 -4.99
N GLY A 23 3.83 -0.90 -3.86
CA GLY A 23 3.34 -1.77 -2.78
C GLY A 23 2.02 -1.29 -2.20
N GLY A 24 1.87 0.02 -1.97
CA GLY A 24 0.62 0.64 -1.50
C GLY A 24 -0.55 0.42 -2.46
N ILE A 25 -0.33 0.59 -3.77
CA ILE A 25 -1.35 0.30 -4.79
C ILE A 25 -1.72 -1.18 -4.80
N CYS A 26 -0.74 -2.09 -4.72
CA CYS A 26 -1.04 -3.53 -4.66
C CYS A 26 -1.87 -3.89 -3.43
N LEU A 27 -1.52 -3.36 -2.25
CA LEU A 27 -2.28 -3.58 -1.01
C LEU A 27 -3.69 -2.98 -1.09
N ALA A 28 -3.83 -1.76 -1.59
CA ALA A 28 -5.12 -1.11 -1.80
C ALA A 28 -5.97 -1.90 -2.81
N GLY A 29 -5.38 -2.36 -3.91
CA GLY A 29 -6.05 -3.18 -4.92
C GLY A 29 -6.56 -4.51 -4.36
N MET A 30 -5.75 -5.20 -3.55
CA MET A 30 -6.20 -6.40 -2.83
C MET A 30 -7.31 -6.09 -1.82
N GLY A 31 -7.20 -4.98 -1.08
CA GLY A 31 -8.25 -4.53 -0.15
C GLY A 31 -9.56 -4.22 -0.87
N VAL A 32 -9.50 -3.55 -2.02
CA VAL A 32 -10.68 -3.27 -2.86
C VAL A 32 -11.25 -4.58 -3.38
N TRP A 33 -10.41 -5.48 -3.90
CA TRP A 33 -10.83 -6.80 -4.39
C TRP A 33 -11.62 -7.55 -3.31
N VAL A 34 -11.10 -7.61 -2.08
CA VAL A 34 -11.81 -8.23 -0.94
C VAL A 34 -13.12 -7.50 -0.62
N ALA A 35 -13.19 -6.18 -0.82
CA ALA A 35 -14.39 -5.38 -0.52
C ALA A 35 -15.49 -5.46 -1.60
N VAL A 36 -15.16 -5.81 -2.85
CA VAL A 36 -16.13 -5.92 -3.96
C VAL A 36 -16.32 -7.35 -4.46
N ASP A 37 -15.73 -8.36 -3.78
CA ASP A 37 -15.71 -9.72 -4.30
C ASP A 37 -17.12 -10.35 -4.39
N PRO A 38 -17.61 -10.65 -5.60
CA PRO A 38 -18.95 -11.19 -5.79
C PRO A 38 -19.04 -12.70 -5.49
N ALA A 39 -17.91 -13.38 -5.24
CA ALA A 39 -17.86 -14.83 -5.05
C ALA A 39 -18.10 -15.29 -3.59
N GLY A 40 -18.58 -14.40 -2.71
CA GLY A 40 -18.87 -14.73 -1.31
C GLY A 40 -17.64 -14.76 -0.39
N PHE A 41 -16.47 -14.32 -0.88
CA PHE A 41 -15.27 -14.19 -0.05
C PHE A 41 -15.50 -13.21 1.13
N GLN A 42 -16.36 -12.20 0.91
CA GLN A 42 -16.82 -11.29 1.94
C GLN A 42 -17.58 -11.99 3.07
N ASP A 43 -18.38 -13.02 2.81
CA ASP A 43 -19.08 -13.77 3.85
C ASP A 43 -18.10 -14.53 4.77
N ILE A 44 -17.04 -15.10 4.19
CA ILE A 44 -16.00 -15.83 4.94
C ILE A 44 -15.16 -14.85 5.79
N VAL A 45 -14.83 -13.70 5.21
CA VAL A 45 -14.09 -12.62 5.89
C VAL A 45 -14.95 -11.95 6.97
N ALA A 46 -16.23 -11.72 6.73
CA ALA A 46 -17.18 -11.12 7.67
C ALA A 46 -17.55 -12.06 8.82
N ALA A 47 -17.59 -13.38 8.58
CA ALA A 47 -17.82 -14.39 9.61
C ALA A 47 -16.74 -14.36 10.72
N ARG A 48 -15.58 -13.77 10.46
CA ARG A 48 -14.49 -13.61 11.42
C ARG A 48 -14.13 -12.14 11.57
N ALA A 49 -14.51 -11.54 12.70
CA ALA A 49 -14.24 -10.12 13.01
C ALA A 49 -12.77 -9.70 12.78
N VAL A 50 -11.82 -10.60 13.04
CA VAL A 50 -10.38 -10.36 12.82
C VAL A 50 -10.03 -10.26 11.32
N LEU A 51 -10.60 -11.13 10.47
CA LEU A 51 -10.36 -11.07 9.03
C LEU A 51 -11.01 -9.83 8.42
N SER A 52 -12.23 -9.51 8.84
CA SER A 52 -12.93 -8.30 8.40
C SER A 52 -12.14 -7.04 8.74
N ALA A 53 -11.71 -6.89 10.00
CA ALA A 53 -10.86 -5.78 10.42
C ALA A 53 -9.55 -5.74 9.64
N GLY A 54 -8.93 -6.90 9.41
CA GLY A 54 -7.71 -7.03 8.60
C GLY A 54 -7.89 -6.52 7.16
N ALA A 55 -9.01 -6.83 6.51
CA ALA A 55 -9.29 -6.39 5.14
C ALA A 55 -9.43 -4.88 5.03
N TRP A 56 -10.21 -4.26 5.93
CA TRP A 56 -10.36 -2.80 5.98
C TRP A 56 -9.06 -2.09 6.36
N LEU A 57 -8.27 -2.69 7.25
CA LEU A 57 -6.97 -2.15 7.64
C LEU A 57 -5.96 -2.25 6.49
N MET A 58 -5.96 -3.35 5.73
CA MET A 58 -5.11 -3.53 4.55
C MET A 58 -5.45 -2.50 3.45
N LEU A 59 -6.74 -2.22 3.25
CA LEU A 59 -7.21 -1.15 2.38
C LEU A 59 -6.72 0.24 2.85
N ALA A 60 -6.96 0.57 4.13
CA ALA A 60 -6.60 1.87 4.70
C ALA A 60 -5.07 2.10 4.66
N VAL A 61 -4.29 1.08 5.03
CA VAL A 61 -2.82 1.11 5.00
C VAL A 61 -2.31 1.17 3.57
N GLY A 62 -2.90 0.45 2.62
CA GLY A 62 -2.53 0.53 1.21
C GLY A 62 -2.74 1.93 0.62
N ILE A 63 -3.87 2.57 0.94
CA ILE A 63 -4.15 3.96 0.53
C ILE A 63 -3.16 4.92 1.20
N ALA A 64 -2.90 4.77 2.50
CA ALA A 64 -1.93 5.61 3.19
C ALA A 64 -0.51 5.47 2.62
N LEU A 65 -0.06 4.24 2.36
CA LEU A 65 1.26 3.95 1.77
C LEU A 65 1.40 4.48 0.35
N SER A 66 0.34 4.38 -0.47
CA SER A 66 0.35 4.97 -1.81
C SER A 66 0.39 6.50 -1.76
N LEU A 67 -0.34 7.16 -0.85
CA LEU A 67 -0.21 8.61 -0.67
C LEU A 67 1.19 8.99 -0.19
N LEU A 68 1.73 8.31 0.83
CA LEU A 68 3.07 8.58 1.35
C LEU A 68 4.17 8.35 0.30
N GLY A 69 4.06 7.27 -0.48
CA GLY A 69 4.96 6.98 -1.59
C GLY A 69 4.88 8.04 -2.69
N PHE A 70 3.68 8.52 -3.04
CA PHE A 70 3.49 9.56 -4.05
C PHE A 70 4.03 10.92 -3.60
N LEU A 71 3.76 11.35 -2.35
CA LEU A 71 4.25 12.62 -1.82
C LEU A 71 5.77 12.61 -1.53
N GLY A 72 6.36 11.42 -1.34
CA GLY A 72 7.79 11.26 -1.16
C GLY A 72 8.61 11.29 -2.46
N CYS A 73 7.96 11.19 -3.62
CA CYS A 73 8.59 11.34 -4.94
C CYS A 73 8.86 12.82 -5.26
#